data_AF-A0A3D6D733-F1
#
_entry.id   AF-A0A3D6D733-F1
#
_cell.length_a   1.000
_cell.length_b   1.000
_cell.length_c   1.000
_cell.angle_alpha   90.00
_cell.angle_beta   90.00
_cell.angle_gamma   90.00
#
_symmetry.space_group_name_H-M   'P 1'
#
loop_
_entity.id
_entity.type
_entity.pdbx_description
1 polymer ?
#
loop_
_entity_poly.entity_id
_entity_poly.type
_entity_poly.pdbx_seq_one_letter_code
_entity_poly.pdbx_strand_id
1 'polypeptide(L)'
;MGGDWKFAENWIMRASYQFFESPVPNATLSPTIPDSNQNVLTAGIGYGNDEFSIDLGYGLVIYDERTINQGGIYDGTFDFAVHLFSLTYTRKF
;
A
#
# COMPACT_ATOMS: atom_id res chain seq x y z
N MET A 1 -3.42 8.02 7.83
CA MET A 1 -2.97 8.18 9.24
C MET A 1 -1.93 7.12 9.51
N GLY A 2 -0.89 7.42 10.30
CA GLY A 2 0.14 6.45 10.64
C GLY A 2 0.81 6.79 11.96
N GLY A 3 1.50 5.81 12.54
CA GLY A 3 2.19 5.97 13.80
C GLY A 3 3.41 5.06 13.92
N ASP A 4 4.37 5.55 14.67
CA ASP A 4 5.60 4.87 15.03
C ASP A 4 5.60 4.60 16.54
N TRP A 5 6.00 3.39 16.93
CA TRP A 5 6.09 2.99 18.33
C TRP A 5 7.46 2.37 18.63
N LYS A 6 8.23 3.06 19.48
CA LYS A 6 9.44 2.50 20.08
C LYS A 6 9.05 1.63 21.27
N PHE A 7 8.86 0.34 21.02
CA PHE A 7 8.42 -0.62 22.04
C PHE A 7 9.57 -1.23 22.85
N ALA A 8 10.80 -1.14 22.34
CA ALA A 8 12.01 -1.59 23.02
C ALA A 8 13.21 -0.71 22.63
N GLU A 9 14.34 -0.91 23.31
CA GLU A 9 15.60 -0.29 22.89
C GLU A 9 15.97 -0.76 21.47
N ASN A 10 16.42 0.16 20.63
CA ASN A 10 16.77 -0.08 19.22
C ASN A 10 15.66 -0.54 18.28
N TRP A 11 14.44 -0.83 18.77
CA TRP A 11 13.32 -1.31 17.95
C TRP A 11 12.22 -0.28 17.78
N ILE A 12 11.72 -0.13 16.55
CA ILE A 12 10.57 0.70 16.22
C ILE A 12 9.61 -0.12 15.35
N MET A 13 8.33 -0.14 15.73
CA MET A 13 7.25 -0.65 14.90
C MET A 13 6.52 0.51 14.23
N ARG A 14 6.08 0.33 12.99
CA ARG A 14 5.33 1.34 12.23
C ARG A 14 4.07 0.70 11.67
N ALA A 15 2.97 1.43 11.72
CA ALA A 15 1.74 1.02 11.08
C ALA A 15 1.02 2.24 10.50
N SER A 16 0.37 2.07 9.36
CA SER A 16 -0.44 3.12 8.78
C SER A 16 -1.64 2.59 7.99
N TYR A 17 -2.63 3.46 7.87
CA TYR A 17 -3.77 3.29 6.99
C TYR A 17 -3.94 4.54 6.14
N GLN A 18 -4.15 4.37 4.84
CA GLN A 18 -4.44 5.45 3.91
C GLN A 18 -5.63 5.05 3.04
N PHE A 19 -6.54 6.00 2.86
CA PHE A 19 -7.60 5.91 1.87
C PHE A 19 -7.24 6.82 0.70
N PHE A 20 -7.33 6.30 -0.52
CA PHE A 20 -7.11 7.03 -1.75
C PHE A 20 -8.37 6.94 -2.62
N GLU A 21 -8.99 8.09 -2.89
CA GLU A 21 -10.12 8.18 -3.81
C GLU A 21 -9.61 8.20 -5.25
N SER A 22 -10.18 7.35 -6.10
CA SER A 22 -9.84 7.35 -7.52
C SER A 22 -10.29 8.65 -8.17
N PRO A 23 -9.40 9.39 -8.85
CA PRO A 23 -9.80 10.56 -9.63
C PRO A 23 -10.47 10.18 -10.95
N VAL A 24 -10.59 8.88 -11.28
CA VAL A 24 -11.10 8.38 -12.56
C VAL A 24 -12.62 8.23 -12.50
N PRO A 25 -13.39 9.13 -13.16
CA PRO A 25 -14.83 8.98 -13.24
C PRO A 25 -15.21 7.76 -14.10
N ASN A 26 -16.38 7.18 -13.83
CA ASN A 26 -16.89 5.99 -14.53
C ASN A 26 -16.88 6.13 -16.06
N ALA A 27 -17.03 7.35 -16.58
CA ALA A 27 -17.08 7.63 -18.01
C ALA A 27 -15.74 7.47 -18.74
N THR A 28 -14.61 7.57 -18.04
CA THR A 28 -13.26 7.46 -18.64
C THR A 28 -12.50 6.23 -18.14
N LEU A 29 -13.19 5.33 -17.44
CA LEU A 29 -12.61 4.12 -16.89
C LEU A 29 -12.17 3.19 -18.02
N SER A 30 -10.88 2.87 -18.06
CA SER A 30 -10.33 1.93 -19.02
C SER A 30 -10.21 0.54 -18.38
N PRO A 31 -10.60 -0.53 -19.09
CA PRO A 31 -10.41 -1.89 -18.61
C PRO A 31 -8.94 -2.28 -18.41
N THR A 32 -8.01 -1.55 -19.02
CA THR A 32 -6.56 -1.81 -18.90
C THR A 32 -6.00 -1.34 -17.55
N ILE A 33 -6.63 -0.36 -16.90
CA ILE A 33 -6.29 0.11 -15.57
C ILE A 33 -7.62 0.36 -14.84
N PRO A 34 -8.21 -0.70 -14.24
CA PRO A 34 -9.47 -0.60 -13.50
C PRO A 34 -9.21 0.10 -12.16
N ASP A 35 -8.86 1.38 -12.22
CA ASP A 35 -8.62 2.21 -11.04
C ASP A 35 -9.91 2.32 -10.24
N SER A 36 -9.79 2.20 -8.93
CA SER A 36 -10.89 2.32 -7.98
C SER A 36 -10.34 2.90 -6.69
N ASN A 37 -11.24 3.18 -5.73
CA ASN A 37 -10.79 3.65 -4.42
C ASN A 37 -9.91 2.57 -3.78
N GLN A 38 -8.88 3.02 -3.07
CA GLN A 38 -7.86 2.14 -2.51
C GLN A 38 -7.82 2.29 -1.00
N ASN A 39 -7.86 1.14 -0.32
CA ASN A 39 -7.58 1.01 1.09
C ASN A 39 -6.16 0.46 1.25
N VAL A 40 -5.24 1.30 1.71
CA VAL A 40 -3.84 0.97 1.89
C VAL A 40 -3.55 0.74 3.37
N LEU A 41 -3.08 -0.44 3.70
CA LEU A 41 -2.61 -0.81 5.03
C LEU A 41 -1.11 -1.07 4.95
N THR A 42 -0.33 -0.49 5.87
CA THR A 42 1.10 -0.79 5.96
C THR A 42 1.49 -1.14 7.39
N ALA A 43 2.44 -2.05 7.51
CA ALA A 43 3.10 -2.42 8.76
C ALA A 43 4.60 -2.57 8.50
N GLY A 44 5.42 -2.20 9.48
CA GLY A 44 6.86 -2.32 9.38
C GLY A 44 7.53 -2.42 10.73
N ILE A 45 8.75 -2.93 10.71
CA ILE A 45 9.61 -3.04 11.88
C ILE A 45 11.03 -2.65 11.51
N GLY A 46 11.62 -1.81 12.36
CA GLY A 46 12.98 -1.34 12.24
C GLY A 46 13.79 -1.73 13.46
N TYR A 47 15.04 -2.11 13.22
CA TYR A 47 16.06 -2.29 14.24
C TYR A 47 17.27 -1.42 13.89
N GLY A 48 17.81 -0.68 14.86
CA GLY A 48 19.04 0.08 14.60
C GLY A 48 19.77 0.56 15.85
N ASN A 49 21.08 0.70 15.70
CA ASN A 49 21.99 1.24 16.69
C ASN A 49 22.75 2.46 16.11
N ASP A 50 23.85 2.84 16.76
CA ASP A 50 24.65 4.00 16.37
C ASP A 50 25.44 3.78 15.07
N GLU A 51 25.64 2.53 14.66
CA GLU A 51 26.45 2.16 13.48
C GLU A 51 25.57 1.81 12.27
N PHE A 52 24.42 1.15 12.48
CA PHE A 52 23.57 0.69 11.40
C PHE A 52 22.08 0.64 11.77
N SER A 53 21.23 0.55 10.74
CA SER A 53 19.82 0.15 10.89
C SER A 53 19.35 -0.75 9.75
N ILE A 54 18.33 -1.55 10.05
CA ILE A 54 17.59 -2.40 9.11
C ILE A 54 16.11 -2.12 9.30
N ASP A 55 15.38 -1.94 8.21
CA ASP A 55 13.93 -1.78 8.23
C ASP A 55 13.28 -2.78 7.25
N LEU A 56 12.22 -3.43 7.73
CA LEU A 56 11.35 -4.30 6.96
C LEU A 56 9.96 -3.69 6.93
N GLY A 57 9.32 -3.71 5.76
CA GLY A 57 7.96 -3.18 5.60
C GLY A 57 7.12 -4.02 4.66
N TYR A 58 5.84 -4.14 4.99
CA TYR A 58 4.82 -4.77 4.18
C TYR A 58 3.64 -3.80 3.97
N GLY A 59 3.16 -3.73 2.74
CA GLY A 59 1.98 -2.95 2.36
C GLY A 59 0.96 -3.83 1.66
N LEU A 60 -0.32 -3.63 1.99
CA LEU A 60 -1.46 -4.23 1.33
C LEU A 60 -2.35 -3.10 0.80
N VAL A 61 -2.59 -3.11 -0.51
CA VAL A 61 -3.54 -2.20 -1.17
C VAL A 61 -4.73 -3.02 -1.62
N ILE A 62 -5.91 -2.68 -1.12
CA ILE A 62 -7.17 -3.32 -1.50
C ILE A 62 -7.93 -2.32 -2.36
N TYR A 63 -8.26 -2.72 -3.58
CA TYR A 63 -9.07 -1.94 -4.50
C TYR A 63 -10.54 -2.26 -4.28
N ASP A 64 -11.40 -1.25 -4.26
CA ASP A 64 -12.83 -1.46 -4.26
C ASP A 64 -13.26 -2.15 -5.56
N GLU A 65 -14.22 -3.08 -5.47
CA GLU A 65 -14.77 -3.78 -6.62
C GLU A 65 -15.33 -2.77 -7.64
N ARG A 66 -14.94 -2.92 -8.91
CA ARG A 66 -15.45 -2.05 -9.98
C ARG A 66 -15.97 -2.87 -11.15
N THR A 67 -17.24 -2.65 -11.47
CA THR A 67 -17.89 -3.23 -12.64
C THR A 67 -17.85 -2.27 -13.82
N ILE A 68 -17.31 -2.74 -14.95
CA ILE A 68 -17.38 -2.06 -16.24
C ILE A 68 -18.48 -2.70 -17.06
N ASN A 69 -19.47 -1.92 -17.48
CA ASN A 69 -20.58 -2.37 -18.33
C ASN A 69 -20.88 -1.30 -19.38
N GLN A 70 -19.99 -1.18 -20.36
CA GLN A 70 -20.09 -0.21 -21.46
C GLN A 70 -20.48 -0.87 -22.80
N GLY A 71 -20.89 -2.14 -22.79
CA GLY A 71 -21.28 -2.89 -23.99
C GLY A 71 -20.08 -3.32 -24.85
N GLY A 72 -18.88 -3.32 -24.27
CA GLY A 72 -17.63 -3.66 -24.94
C GLY A 72 -17.13 -5.06 -24.58
N ILE A 73 -16.15 -5.56 -25.32
CA ILE A 73 -15.51 -6.89 -25.08
C ILE A 73 -14.77 -7.00 -23.74
N TYR A 74 -14.65 -5.90 -23.00
CA TYR A 74 -13.93 -5.81 -21.73
C TYR A 74 -14.87 -5.53 -20.55
N ASP A 75 -16.18 -5.69 -20.74
CA ASP A 75 -17.15 -5.64 -19.65
C ASP A 75 -16.86 -6.75 -18.65
N GLY A 76 -16.80 -6.41 -17.37
CA GLY A 76 -16.36 -7.31 -16.31
C GLY A 76 -16.29 -6.64 -14.95
N THR A 77 -16.26 -7.46 -13.91
CA THR A 77 -16.04 -7.05 -12.52
C THR A 77 -14.58 -7.29 -12.16
N PHE A 78 -13.90 -6.25 -11.71
CA PHE A 78 -12.51 -6.30 -11.29
C PHE A 78 -12.42 -6.17 -9.77
N ASP A 79 -11.79 -7.16 -9.15
CA ASP A 79 -11.47 -7.22 -7.73
C ASP A 79 -10.02 -7.71 -7.62
N PHE A 80 -9.15 -6.90 -7.01
CA PHE A 80 -7.74 -7.23 -6.87
C PHE A 80 -7.10 -6.52 -5.68
N ALA A 81 -5.99 -7.10 -5.22
CA ALA A 81 -5.16 -6.53 -4.17
C ALA A 81 -3.68 -6.52 -4.59
N VAL A 82 -2.93 -5.54 -4.10
CA VAL A 82 -1.48 -5.42 -4.33
C VAL A 82 -0.73 -5.61 -3.03
N HIS A 83 0.30 -6.46 -3.07
CA HIS A 83 1.20 -6.74 -1.96
C HIS A 83 2.56 -6.09 -2.23
N LEU A 84 3.03 -5.25 -1.32
CA LEU A 84 4.34 -4.58 -1.40
C LEU A 84 5.24 -5.07 -0.27
N PHE A 85 6.48 -5.39 -0.61
CA PHE A 85 7.51 -5.78 0.35
C PHE A 85 8.69 -4.83 0.21
N SER A 86 9.27 -4.43 1.35
CA SER A 86 10.42 -3.55 1.40
C SER A 86 11.44 -4.03 2.42
N LEU A 87 12.71 -3.87 2.08
CA LEU A 87 13.86 -4.10 2.92
C LEU A 87 14.83 -2.95 2.71
N THR A 88 15.33 -2.36 3.79
CA THR A 88 16.32 -1.28 3.76
C THR A 88 17.42 -1.55 4.77
N TYR A 89 18.66 -1.23 4.39
CA TYR A 89 19.83 -1.23 5.27
C TYR A 89 20.50 0.13 5.21
N THR A 90 20.81 0.69 6.37
CA THR A 90 21.48 2.00 6.51
C THR A 90 22.73 1.84 7.37
N ARG A 91 23.82 2.51 6.99
CA ARG A 91 25.07 2.56 7.76
C ARG A 91 25.45 4.01 8.04
N LYS A 92 25.85 4.32 9.26
CA LYS A 92 26.32 5.65 9.69
C LYS A 92 27.85 5.65 9.75
N PHE A 93 28.48 6.74 9.29
CA PHE A 93 29.93 6.96 9.26
C PHE A 93 30.29 8.18 10.10
#